data_AF-A0A6G0YHJ9-F1
#
_entry.id   AF-A0A6G0YHJ9-F1
#
_cell.length_a   1.000
_cell.length_b   1.000
_cell.length_c   1.000
_cell.angle_alpha   90.00
_cell.angle_beta   90.00
_cell.angle_gamma   90.00
#
_symmetry.space_group_name_H-M   'P 1'
#
loop_
_entity.id
_entity.type
_entity.pdbx_description
1 polymer ?
#
loop_
_entity_poly.entity_id
_entity_poly.type
_entity_poly.pdbx_seq_one_letter_code
_entity_poly.pdbx_strand_id
1 'polypeptide(L)'
;MSSRMIKMVHHFRNSMRVAKYKWSTEKQELLAELKRAKENSIENRNDFDVETISSVAAGLQPSNDDIPDVKKCANCNRDAFAECSLCRRTPYCSTFCQSKDWNNHQVECDNSQGSIMLIVQTQE
;
A
#
# COMPACT_ATOMS: atom_id res chain seq x y z
N MET A 1 35.83 -16.09 44.21
CA MET A 1 35.37 -16.67 42.93
C MET A 1 36.58 -17.14 42.12
N SER A 2 36.52 -18.32 41.48
CA SER A 2 37.67 -18.91 40.76
C SER A 2 38.13 -18.00 39.61
N SER A 3 39.43 -17.70 39.52
CA SER A 3 40.05 -16.84 38.49
C SER A 3 39.69 -17.26 37.05
N ARG A 4 39.45 -18.56 36.83
CA ARG A 4 38.99 -19.10 35.53
C ARG A 4 37.60 -18.60 35.15
N MET A 5 36.68 -18.54 36.11
CA MET A 5 35.29 -18.13 35.86
C MET A 5 35.19 -16.64 35.51
N ILE A 6 36.02 -15.79 36.13
CA ILE A 6 36.12 -14.36 35.81
C ILE A 6 36.59 -14.16 34.36
N LYS A 7 37.62 -14.91 33.92
CA LYS A 7 38.11 -14.85 32.54
C LYS A 7 37.05 -15.29 31.52
N MET A 8 36.27 -16.33 31.84
CA MET A 8 35.17 -16.79 30.98
C MET A 8 34.09 -15.74 30.82
N VAL A 9 33.68 -15.07 31.91
CA VAL A 9 32.69 -13.97 31.85
C VAL A 9 33.23 -12.79 31.04
N HIS A 10 34.52 -12.44 31.21
CA HIS A 10 35.14 -11.38 30.42
C HIS A 10 35.17 -11.72 28.92
N HIS A 11 35.56 -12.95 28.57
CA HIS A 11 35.55 -13.44 27.20
C HIS A 11 34.16 -13.38 26.60
N PHE A 12 33.15 -13.91 27.31
CA PHE A 12 31.76 -13.87 26.85
C PHE A 12 31.25 -12.43 26.65
N ARG A 13 31.52 -11.52 27.59
CA ARG A 13 31.16 -10.10 27.44
C ARG A 13 31.85 -9.46 26.24
N ASN A 14 33.09 -9.84 25.96
CA ASN A 14 33.81 -9.34 24.80
C ASN A 14 33.22 -9.89 23.49
N SER A 15 32.94 -11.18 23.42
CA SER A 15 32.29 -11.81 22.25
C SER A 15 30.93 -11.19 21.96
N MET A 16 30.11 -10.95 22.99
CA MET A 16 28.83 -10.26 22.87
C MET A 16 28.98 -8.82 22.37
N ARG A 17 29.99 -8.09 22.85
CA ARG A 17 30.29 -6.73 22.38
C ARG A 17 30.68 -6.72 20.90
N VAL A 18 31.55 -7.64 20.50
CA VAL A 18 31.99 -7.78 19.12
C VAL A 18 30.81 -8.16 18.21
N ALA A 19 29.99 -9.11 18.62
CA ALA A 19 28.79 -9.50 17.86
C ALA A 19 27.80 -8.33 17.70
N LYS A 20 27.57 -7.57 18.77
CA LYS A 20 26.71 -6.38 18.73
C LYS A 20 27.27 -5.29 17.81
N TYR A 21 28.58 -5.05 17.87
CA TYR A 21 29.23 -4.06 17.01
C TYR A 21 29.11 -4.48 15.54
N LYS A 22 29.46 -5.73 15.20
CA LYS A 22 29.34 -6.25 13.83
C LYS A 22 27.93 -6.10 13.28
N TRP A 23 26.93 -6.57 14.02
CA TRP A 23 25.53 -6.44 13.62
C TRP A 23 25.11 -4.97 13.42
N SER A 24 25.53 -4.08 14.32
CA SER A 24 25.22 -2.65 14.21
C SER A 24 25.84 -2.03 12.95
N THR A 25 27.08 -2.39 12.65
CA THR A 25 27.80 -1.90 11.47
C THR A 25 27.18 -2.42 10.18
N GLU A 26 26.94 -3.74 10.08
CA GLU A 26 26.26 -4.36 8.92
C GLU A 26 24.88 -3.73 8.69
N LYS A 27 24.10 -3.50 9.76
CA LYS A 27 22.81 -2.82 9.66
C LYS A 27 22.94 -1.39 9.14
N GLN A 28 23.94 -0.64 9.59
CA GLN A 28 24.16 0.73 9.12
C GLN A 28 24.56 0.77 7.64
N GLU A 29 25.39 -0.17 7.20
CA GLU A 29 25.82 -0.29 5.81
C GLU A 29 24.64 -0.59 4.87
N LEU A 30 23.82 -1.59 5.20
CA LEU A 30 22.60 -1.91 4.44
C LEU A 30 21.64 -0.72 4.35
N LEU A 31 21.49 0.05 5.45
CA LEU A 31 20.66 1.25 5.45
C LEU A 31 21.25 2.36 4.58
N ALA A 32 22.57 2.50 4.52
CA ALA A 32 23.24 3.47 3.65
C ALA A 32 23.09 3.10 2.17
N GLU A 33 23.21 1.81 1.83
CA GLU A 33 22.98 1.29 0.47
C GLU A 33 21.55 1.55 0.00
N LEU A 34 20.55 1.26 0.85
CA LEU A 34 19.14 1.51 0.52
C LEU A 34 18.88 3.00 0.29
N LYS A 35 19.50 3.89 1.08
CA LYS A 35 19.40 5.35 0.87
C LYS A 35 19.99 5.76 -0.47
N ARG A 36 21.20 5.29 -0.81
CA ARG A 36 21.84 5.58 -2.10
C ARG A 36 21.03 5.04 -3.28
N ALA A 37 20.49 3.83 -3.18
CA ALA A 37 19.62 3.26 -4.21
C ALA A 37 18.33 4.08 -4.39
N LYS A 38 17.77 4.60 -3.29
CA LYS A 38 16.60 5.48 -3.33
C LYS A 38 16.94 6.84 -3.95
N GLU A 39 18.07 7.45 -3.62
CA GLU A 39 18.52 8.71 -4.22
C GLU A 39 18.77 8.55 -5.72
N ASN A 40 19.49 7.50 -6.15
CA ASN A 40 19.71 7.19 -7.56
C ASN A 40 18.41 6.92 -8.35
N SER A 41 17.37 6.40 -7.70
CA SER A 41 16.06 6.20 -8.33
C SER A 41 15.18 7.48 -8.35
N ILE A 42 15.49 8.47 -7.52
CA ILE A 42 14.84 9.80 -7.54
C ILE A 42 15.48 10.68 -8.61
N GLU A 43 16.80 10.61 -8.83
CA GLU A 43 17.48 11.38 -9.89
C GLU A 43 16.95 11.02 -11.30
N ASN A 44 16.46 9.79 -11.50
CA ASN A 44 15.90 9.33 -12.77
C ASN A 44 14.44 9.75 -13.02
N ARG A 45 13.84 10.58 -12.14
CA ARG A 45 12.48 11.12 -12.29
C ARG A 45 12.42 12.61 -12.61
N ASN A 46 13.57 13.29 -12.66
CA ASN A 46 13.60 14.75 -12.86
C ASN A 46 13.91 15.17 -14.31
N ASP A 47 13.88 14.26 -15.28
CA ASP A 47 13.91 14.58 -16.72
C ASP A 47 12.49 14.54 -17.33
N PHE A 48 11.52 15.13 -16.64
CA PHE A 48 10.22 15.45 -17.25
C PHE A 48 10.17 16.96 -17.44
N ASP A 49 10.64 17.40 -18.61
CA ASP A 49 10.64 18.79 -19.05
C ASP A 49 9.25 19.40 -18.89
N VAL A 50 9.09 20.29 -17.90
CA VAL A 50 7.87 21.04 -17.59
C VAL A 50 7.44 21.94 -18.76
N GLU A 51 8.31 22.18 -19.73
CA GLU A 51 8.04 23.03 -20.89
C GLU A 51 7.30 22.29 -22.03
N THR A 52 7.43 20.95 -22.12
CA THR A 52 6.72 20.16 -23.16
C THR A 52 5.23 19.99 -22.86
N ILE A 53 4.81 20.10 -21.58
CA ILE A 53 3.42 19.91 -21.15
C ILE A 53 2.49 21.00 -21.71
N SER A 54 2.99 22.22 -21.94
CA SER A 54 2.15 23.33 -22.42
C SER A 54 1.69 23.13 -23.88
N SER A 55 2.52 22.48 -24.72
CA SER A 55 2.18 22.22 -26.12
C SER A 55 1.35 20.95 -26.32
N VAL A 56 1.54 19.92 -25.48
CA VAL A 56 0.76 18.66 -25.57
C VAL A 56 -0.62 18.75 -24.92
N ALA A 57 -0.81 19.64 -23.94
CA ALA A 57 -2.11 19.86 -23.29
C ALA A 57 -3.18 20.38 -24.26
N ALA A 58 -2.78 21.02 -25.38
CA ALA A 58 -3.71 21.50 -26.41
C ALA A 58 -4.11 20.42 -27.44
N GLY A 59 -3.36 19.30 -27.53
CA GLY A 59 -3.50 18.32 -28.62
C GLY A 59 -4.09 16.95 -28.24
N LEU A 60 -4.19 16.64 -26.94
CA LEU A 60 -4.73 15.36 -26.46
C LEU A 60 -6.01 15.60 -25.68
N GLN A 61 -7.06 15.97 -26.40
CA GLN A 61 -8.43 15.73 -25.93
C GLN A 61 -8.65 14.21 -26.01
N PRO A 62 -8.78 13.47 -24.89
CA PRO A 62 -9.29 12.12 -24.98
C PRO A 62 -10.71 12.19 -25.57
N SER A 63 -10.93 11.50 -26.68
CA SER A 63 -12.27 11.21 -27.18
C SER A 63 -13.08 10.59 -26.03
N ASN A 64 -14.15 11.27 -25.63
CA ASN A 64 -14.93 11.04 -24.40
C ASN A 64 -15.73 9.72 -24.37
N ASP A 65 -15.38 8.72 -25.18
CA ASP A 65 -16.30 7.61 -25.44
C ASP A 65 -16.00 6.31 -24.66
N ASP A 66 -14.86 6.18 -23.96
CA ASP A 66 -14.52 4.95 -23.22
C ASP A 66 -13.76 5.16 -21.89
N ILE A 67 -14.03 6.23 -21.14
CA ILE A 67 -13.53 6.32 -19.74
C ILE A 67 -14.49 5.51 -18.86
N PRO A 68 -14.06 4.40 -18.22
CA PRO A 68 -14.89 3.72 -17.24
C PRO A 68 -15.25 4.75 -16.17
N ASP A 69 -16.54 4.95 -15.91
CA ASP A 69 -17.02 5.93 -14.93
C ASP A 69 -16.41 5.59 -13.55
N VAL A 70 -15.32 6.28 -13.21
CA VAL A 70 -14.56 6.02 -11.98
C VAL A 70 -15.38 6.58 -10.83
N LYS A 71 -16.13 5.68 -10.18
CA LYS A 71 -16.91 5.99 -8.98
C LYS A 71 -16.02 6.65 -7.91
N LYS A 72 -16.57 7.64 -7.20
CA LYS A 72 -15.87 8.35 -6.11
C LYS A 72 -16.19 7.73 -4.77
N CYS A 73 -15.19 7.66 -3.89
CA CYS A 73 -15.30 7.13 -2.54
C CYS A 73 -16.27 7.96 -1.71
N ALA A 74 -17.30 7.32 -1.15
CA ALA A 74 -18.33 8.00 -0.35
C ALA A 74 -17.78 8.72 0.90
N ASN A 75 -16.62 8.30 1.41
CA ASN A 75 -16.00 8.91 2.59
C ASN A 75 -15.09 10.10 2.24
N CYS A 76 -14.14 9.89 1.33
CA CYS A 76 -13.03 10.84 1.10
C CYS A 76 -12.99 11.45 -0.31
N ASN A 77 -13.97 11.12 -1.16
CA ASN A 77 -14.17 11.64 -2.51
C ASN A 77 -13.03 11.40 -3.53
N ARG A 78 -12.02 10.58 -3.17
CA ARG A 78 -11.02 10.07 -4.12
C ARG A 78 -11.59 8.92 -4.95
N ASP A 79 -10.87 8.51 -5.98
CA ASP A 79 -11.24 7.35 -6.81
C ASP A 79 -11.46 6.09 -5.95
N ALA A 80 -12.58 5.42 -6.21
CA ALA A 80 -12.94 4.18 -5.54
C ALA A 80 -12.48 2.98 -6.39
N PHE A 81 -11.99 1.96 -5.70
CA PHE A 81 -11.53 0.71 -6.31
C PHE A 81 -12.26 -0.50 -5.74
N ALA A 82 -13.17 -0.28 -4.79
CA ALA A 82 -13.97 -1.31 -4.15
C ALA A 82 -15.38 -0.78 -3.87
N GLU A 83 -16.30 -1.70 -3.65
CA GLU A 83 -17.66 -1.43 -3.22
C GLU A 83 -17.90 -2.07 -1.85
N CYS A 84 -18.94 -1.63 -1.14
CA CYS A 84 -19.34 -2.22 0.13
C CYS A 84 -19.46 -3.75 0.01
N SER A 85 -18.75 -4.49 0.88
CA SER A 85 -18.72 -5.95 0.86
C SER A 85 -20.09 -6.61 1.07
N LEU A 86 -21.05 -5.89 1.67
CA LEU A 86 -22.40 -6.36 1.95
C LEU A 86 -23.35 -6.03 0.80
N CYS A 87 -23.61 -4.74 0.54
CA CYS A 87 -24.63 -4.32 -0.41
C CYS A 87 -24.11 -4.12 -1.85
N ARG A 88 -22.79 -4.02 -2.05
CA ARG A 88 -22.13 -3.72 -3.34
C ARG A 88 -22.60 -2.42 -4.03
N ARG A 89 -23.29 -1.53 -3.31
CA ARG A 89 -23.83 -0.27 -3.86
C ARG A 89 -22.90 0.91 -3.65
N THR A 90 -22.31 1.01 -2.46
CA THR A 90 -21.54 2.19 -2.06
C THR A 90 -20.05 2.01 -2.36
N PRO A 91 -19.45 2.88 -3.20
CA PRO A 91 -18.03 2.81 -3.57
C PRO A 91 -17.10 3.37 -2.48
N TYR A 92 -15.96 2.72 -2.25
CA TYR A 92 -14.91 3.12 -1.32
C TYR A 92 -13.51 2.95 -1.93
N CYS A 93 -12.56 3.82 -1.55
CA CYS A 93 -11.16 3.66 -1.95
C CYS A 93 -10.42 2.60 -1.11
N SER A 94 -10.95 2.23 0.07
CA SER A 94 -10.38 1.21 0.96
C SER A 94 -11.39 0.79 2.03
N THR A 95 -11.14 -0.36 2.67
CA THR A 95 -11.90 -0.85 3.83
C THR A 95 -11.87 0.14 5.00
N PHE A 96 -10.79 0.89 5.16
CA PHE A 96 -10.70 1.97 6.16
C PHE A 96 -11.76 3.06 5.93
N CYS A 97 -11.99 3.46 4.66
CA CYS A 97 -13.02 4.44 4.34
C CYS A 97 -14.43 3.88 4.56
N GLN A 98 -14.65 2.59 4.25
CA GLN A 98 -15.89 1.89 4.55
C GLN A 98 -16.18 1.90 6.06
N SER A 99 -15.22 1.50 6.91
CA SER A 99 -15.41 1.46 8.37
C SER A 99 -15.69 2.83 8.98
N LYS A 100 -15.05 3.89 8.46
CA LYS A 100 -15.30 5.26 8.91
C LYS A 100 -16.67 5.79 8.50
N ASP A 101 -17.17 5.39 7.34
CA ASP A 101 -18.49 5.77 6.83
C ASP A 101 -19.62 4.88 7.38
N TRP A 102 -19.29 3.77 8.04
CA TRP A 102 -20.25 2.74 8.46
C TRP A 102 -21.44 3.28 9.25
N ASN A 103 -21.22 4.22 10.18
CA ASN A 103 -22.32 4.78 10.98
C ASN A 103 -23.38 5.50 10.13
N ASN A 104 -22.97 6.09 9.01
CA ASN A 104 -23.84 6.76 8.06
C ASN A 104 -24.41 5.76 7.05
N HIS A 105 -23.58 4.84 6.55
CA HIS A 105 -23.96 3.88 5.52
C HIS A 105 -24.90 2.76 6.03
N GLN A 106 -24.79 2.34 7.28
CA GLN A 106 -25.48 1.16 7.81
C GLN A 106 -27.00 1.21 7.68
N VAL A 107 -27.61 2.40 7.75
CA VAL A 107 -29.06 2.57 7.65
C VAL A 107 -29.58 2.35 6.23
N GLU A 108 -28.70 2.48 5.22
CA GLU A 108 -29.00 2.31 3.79
C GLU A 108 -28.37 1.02 3.22
N CYS A 109 -27.61 0.29 4.04
CA CYS A 109 -26.88 -0.91 3.63
C CYS A 109 -27.82 -2.13 3.54
N ASP A 110 -28.57 -2.23 2.43
CA ASP A 110 -29.46 -3.36 2.15
C ASP A 110 -28.79 -4.43 1.25
N ASN A 111 -28.93 -5.70 1.62
CA ASN A 111 -28.29 -6.87 0.99
C ASN A 111 -29.08 -7.42 -0.21
N SER A 112 -29.81 -6.58 -0.94
CA SER A 112 -30.75 -7.02 -1.98
C SER A 112 -30.08 -7.36 -3.34
N GLN A 113 -28.79 -7.72 -3.35
CA GLN A 113 -28.03 -8.10 -4.56
C GLN A 113 -27.43 -9.51 -4.45
N GLY A 114 -28.19 -10.44 -3.85
CA GLY A 114 -27.79 -11.83 -3.63
C GLY A 114 -28.76 -12.87 -4.21
N SER A 115 -29.39 -12.63 -5.36
CA SER A 115 -30.04 -13.70 -6.11
C SER A 115 -28.99 -14.59 -6.77
N ILE A 116 -28.47 -15.55 -6.03
CA ILE A 116 -27.69 -16.67 -6.58
C ILE A 116 -28.64 -17.44 -7.51
N MET A 117 -28.52 -17.21 -8.81
CA MET A 117 -29.10 -18.07 -9.84
C MET A 117 -28.39 -19.43 -9.77
N LEU A 118 -28.86 -20.33 -8.89
CA LEU A 118 -28.52 -21.74 -8.96
C LEU A 118 -29.20 -22.32 -10.20
N ILE A 119 -28.44 -22.44 -11.29
CA ILE A 119 -28.85 -23.23 -12.45
C ILE A 119 -28.86 -24.69 -12.01
N VAL A 120 -30.03 -25.19 -11.58
CA VAL A 120 -30.29 -26.62 -11.48
C VAL A 120 -30.44 -27.13 -12.91
N GLN A 121 -29.42 -27.79 -13.44
CA GLN A 121 -29.57 -28.57 -14.66
C GLN A 121 -30.35 -29.85 -14.29
N THR A 122 -31.65 -29.87 -14.57
CA THR A 122 -32.39 -31.12 -14.74
C THR A 122 -32.10 -31.65 -16.14
N GLN A 123 -31.37 -32.77 -16.23
CA GLN A 123 -31.30 -33.57 -17.46
C GLN A 123 -32.49 -34.55 -17.45
N GLU A 124 -33.15 -34.66 -18.61
CA GLU A 124 -34.16 -35.68 -18.93
C GLU A 124 -33.54 -37.08 -19.01
#